data_AF-A0AAF0VMD3-F1
#
_entry.id   AF-A0AAF0VMD3-F1
#
_cell.length_a   1.000
_cell.length_b   1.000
_cell.length_c   1.000
_cell.angle_alpha   90.00
_cell.angle_beta   90.00
_cell.angle_gamma   90.00
#
_symmetry.space_group_name_H-M   'P 1'
#
loop_
_entity.id
_entity.type
_entity.pdbx_description
1 polymer ?
#
loop_
_entity_poly.entity_id
_entity_poly.type
_entity_poly.pdbx_seq_one_letter_code
_entity_poly.pdbx_strand_id
1 'polypeptide(L)'
;MTVAPVDNPQLRAQILDSLRTIDDSVKAQSALLNGCCDAEWLDDDSRTSVRWLLSALREHRRNLRKMSRVWRALGVDDHIDGELVAATADLLDEHRSFRPHIEHWRAAAVAGIRSDRSRFWRDMLDLAESNLRSAS
;
A
#
# COMPACT_ATOMS: atom_id res chain seq x y z
N MET A 1 1.49 38.00 27.85
CA MET A 1 0.64 36.83 27.57
C MET A 1 1.54 35.64 27.33
N THR A 2 1.71 34.80 28.35
CA THR A 2 2.41 33.53 28.25
C THR A 2 1.47 32.54 27.58
N VAL A 3 1.78 32.15 26.33
CA VAL A 3 1.11 31.03 25.67
C VAL A 3 1.52 29.78 26.44
N ALA A 4 0.57 29.16 27.13
CA ALA A 4 0.81 27.89 27.79
C ALA A 4 1.30 26.88 26.73
N PRO A 5 2.37 26.10 26.99
CA PRO A 5 2.78 25.05 26.07
C PRO A 5 1.60 24.09 25.94
N VAL A 6 1.10 23.93 24.72
CA VAL A 6 0.10 22.88 24.42
C VAL A 6 0.76 21.57 24.81
N ASP A 7 0.14 20.83 25.73
CA ASP A 7 0.61 19.53 26.20
C ASP A 7 0.86 18.60 25.01
N ASN A 8 2.13 18.57 24.61
CA ASN A 8 2.63 17.90 23.42
C ASN A 8 2.61 16.35 23.43
N PRO A 9 2.44 15.65 24.58
CA PRO A 9 2.38 14.19 24.58
C PRO A 9 1.22 13.60 23.78
N GLN A 10 0.05 14.25 23.80
CA GLN A 10 -1.14 13.74 23.10
C GLN A 10 -1.02 13.90 21.58
N LEU A 11 -0.55 15.07 21.10
CA LEU A 11 -0.29 15.30 19.68
C LEU A 11 0.77 14.32 19.15
N ARG A 12 1.86 14.15 19.88
CA ARG A 12 2.91 13.18 19.55
C ARG A 12 2.38 11.75 19.47
N ALA A 13 1.56 11.33 20.43
CA ALA A 13 0.96 10.00 20.42
C ALA A 13 0.05 9.79 19.19
N GLN A 14 -0.76 10.79 18.85
CA GLN A 14 -1.63 10.75 17.66
C GLN A 14 -0.83 10.67 16.36
N ILE A 15 0.26 11.43 16.25
CA ILE A 15 1.13 11.41 15.07
C ILE A 15 1.82 10.05 14.94
N LEU A 16 2.35 9.50 16.04
CA LEU A 16 2.97 8.18 16.04
C LEU A 16 1.97 7.07 15.69
N ASP A 17 0.73 7.17 16.14
CA ASP A 17 -0.34 6.23 15.79
C ASP A 17 -0.72 6.34 14.30
N SER A 18 -0.81 7.57 13.79
CA SER A 18 -1.09 7.83 12.37
C SER A 18 0.02 7.26 11.48
N LEU A 19 1.29 7.54 11.80
CA LEU A 19 2.44 7.02 11.07
C LEU A 19 2.51 5.49 11.10
N ARG A 20 2.16 4.86 12.24
CA ARG A 20 2.07 3.39 12.35
C ARG A 20 0.97 2.83 11.46
N THR A 21 -0.23 3.40 11.53
CA THR A 21 -1.39 2.99 10.73
C THR A 21 -1.06 3.05 9.23
N ILE A 22 -0.34 4.10 8.82
CA ILE A 22 0.10 4.25 7.44
C ILE A 22 1.21 3.26 7.08
N ASP A 23 2.20 2.98 7.94
CA ASP A 23 3.22 1.94 7.67
C ASP A 23 2.56 0.57 7.41
N ASP A 24 1.56 0.22 8.21
CA ASP A 24 0.81 -1.03 8.07
C ASP A 24 -0.03 -1.04 6.79
N SER A 25 -0.66 0.08 6.45
CA SER A 25 -1.36 0.25 5.16
C SER A 25 -0.40 0.05 3.98
N VAL A 26 0.75 0.73 3.98
CA VAL A 26 1.77 0.63 2.91
C VAL A 26 2.34 -0.78 2.82
N LYS A 27 2.50 -1.49 3.95
CA LYS A 27 2.89 -2.91 3.98
C LYS A 27 1.87 -3.78 3.23
N ALA A 28 0.58 -3.62 3.54
CA ALA A 28 -0.49 -4.38 2.90
C ALA A 28 -0.59 -4.06 1.40
N GLN A 29 -0.47 -2.79 1.03
CA GLN A 29 -0.46 -2.34 -0.37
C GLN A 29 0.74 -2.92 -1.14
N SER A 30 1.92 -2.94 -0.53
CA SER A 30 3.12 -3.55 -1.13
C SER A 30 2.94 -5.06 -1.35
N ALA A 31 2.27 -5.76 -0.44
CA ALA A 31 1.98 -7.18 -0.58
C ALA A 31 1.01 -7.46 -1.75
N LEU A 32 -0.02 -6.64 -1.90
CA LEU A 32 -0.93 -6.70 -3.06
C LEU A 32 -0.15 -6.54 -4.37
N LEU A 33 0.69 -5.49 -4.48
CA LEU A 33 1.46 -5.24 -5.71
C LEU A 33 2.51 -6.32 -5.98
N ASN A 34 3.19 -6.83 -4.95
CA ASN A 34 4.07 -7.98 -5.10
C ASN A 34 3.33 -9.18 -5.71
N GLY A 35 2.10 -9.45 -5.28
CA GLY A 35 1.28 -10.52 -5.84
C GLY A 35 0.86 -10.26 -7.30
N CYS A 36 0.86 -9.01 -7.74
CA CYS A 36 0.60 -8.66 -9.14
C CYS A 36 1.85 -8.86 -10.02
N CYS A 37 3.07 -8.72 -9.50
CA CYS A 37 4.31 -8.74 -10.30
C CYS A 37 4.48 -9.97 -11.21
N ASP A 38 3.95 -11.12 -10.78
CA ASP A 38 4.09 -12.41 -11.47
C ASP A 38 2.78 -12.85 -12.15
N ALA A 39 1.80 -11.96 -12.24
CA ALA A 39 0.52 -12.26 -12.86
C ALA A 39 0.64 -12.42 -14.38
N GLU A 40 0.18 -13.56 -14.90
CA GLU A 40 0.21 -13.89 -16.34
C GLU A 40 -0.68 -12.96 -17.17
N TRP A 41 -1.73 -12.38 -16.58
CA TRP A 41 -2.65 -11.47 -17.26
C TRP A 41 -2.10 -10.05 -17.46
N LEU A 42 -0.94 -9.73 -16.89
CA LEU A 42 -0.27 -8.44 -17.11
C LEU A 42 0.60 -8.49 -18.37
N ASP A 43 0.59 -7.42 -19.15
CA ASP A 43 1.61 -7.13 -20.16
C ASP A 43 2.89 -6.53 -19.53
N ASP A 44 3.93 -6.36 -20.34
CA ASP A 44 5.24 -5.88 -19.87
C ASP A 44 5.22 -4.45 -19.32
N ASP A 45 4.43 -3.57 -19.94
CA ASP A 45 4.28 -2.18 -19.50
C ASP A 45 3.56 -2.09 -18.15
N SER A 46 2.53 -2.92 -17.96
CA SER A 46 1.80 -3.04 -16.71
C SER A 46 2.68 -3.64 -15.61
N ARG A 47 3.47 -4.68 -15.91
CA ARG A 47 4.45 -5.23 -14.95
C ARG A 47 5.47 -4.18 -14.53
N THR A 48 5.97 -3.38 -15.48
CA THR A 48 6.91 -2.30 -15.20
C THR A 48 6.27 -1.25 -14.30
N SER A 49 5.03 -0.86 -14.59
CA SER A 49 4.26 0.09 -13.79
C SER A 49 4.03 -0.40 -12.36
N VAL A 50 3.66 -1.68 -12.17
CA VAL A 50 3.53 -2.31 -10.85
C VAL A 50 4.85 -2.29 -10.08
N ARG A 51 5.97 -2.65 -10.73
CA ARG A 51 7.30 -2.65 -10.10
C ARG A 51 7.75 -1.25 -9.67
N TRP A 52 7.44 -0.22 -10.47
CA TRP A 52 7.73 1.16 -10.12
C TRP A 52 6.92 1.61 -8.91
N LEU A 53 5.60 1.36 -8.91
CA LEU A 53 4.74 1.71 -7.79
C LEU A 53 5.15 0.96 -6.50
N LEU A 54 5.50 -0.31 -6.61
CA LEU A 54 6.04 -1.10 -5.50
C LEU A 54 7.34 -0.51 -4.95
N SER A 55 8.23 -0.02 -5.82
CA SER A 55 9.47 0.63 -5.41
C SER A 55 9.19 1.95 -4.68
N ALA A 56 8.25 2.76 -5.20
CA ALA A 56 7.80 3.99 -4.56
C ALA A 56 7.20 3.73 -3.17
N LEU A 57 6.31 2.75 -3.03
CA LEU A 57 5.75 2.37 -1.72
C LEU A 57 6.83 1.92 -0.72
N ARG A 58 7.84 1.16 -1.18
CA ARG A 58 8.94 0.71 -0.32
C ARG A 58 9.77 1.89 0.19
N GLU A 59 10.03 2.89 -0.66
CA GLU A 59 10.75 4.09 -0.25
C GLU A 59 9.90 4.96 0.69
N HIS A 60 8.64 5.21 0.34
CA HIS A 60 7.70 5.92 1.19
C HIS A 60 7.61 5.28 2.59
N ARG A 61 7.53 3.95 2.66
CA ARG A 61 7.57 3.21 3.93
C ARG A 61 8.84 3.44 4.74
N ARG A 62 10.00 3.48 4.08
CA ARG A 62 11.28 3.80 4.76
C ARG A 62 11.22 5.21 5.35
N ASN A 63 10.63 6.16 4.64
CA ASN A 63 10.50 7.54 5.10
C ASN A 63 9.53 7.67 6.28
N LEU A 64 8.38 6.99 6.25
CA LEU A 64 7.46 6.92 7.41
C LEU A 64 8.15 6.38 8.66
N ARG A 65 9.01 5.35 8.52
CA ARG A 65 9.77 4.78 9.63
C ARG A 65 10.85 5.72 10.14
N LYS A 66 11.55 6.44 9.25
CA LYS A 66 12.50 7.49 9.63
C LYS A 66 11.78 8.58 10.42
N MET A 67 10.66 9.09 9.90
CA MET A 67 9.85 10.11 10.56
C MET A 67 9.35 9.65 11.93
N SER A 68 8.83 8.42 12.01
CA SER A 68 8.43 7.81 13.29
C SER A 68 9.57 7.73 14.31
N ARG A 69 10.82 7.52 13.88
CA ARG A 69 11.99 7.52 14.78
C ARG A 69 12.29 8.92 15.29
N VAL A 70 12.23 9.94 14.42
CA VAL A 70 12.40 11.35 14.81
C VAL A 70 11.37 11.73 15.87
N TRP A 71 10.09 11.45 15.62
CA TRP A 71 9.01 11.69 16.60
C TRP A 71 9.19 10.91 17.92
N ARG A 72 9.76 9.70 17.89
CA ARG A 72 10.09 8.94 19.11
C ARG A 72 11.34 9.44 19.84
N ALA A 73 12.24 10.12 19.17
CA ALA A 73 13.45 10.65 19.80
C ALA A 73 13.19 11.92 20.62
N LEU A 74 12.10 12.64 20.33
CA LEU A 74 11.74 13.85 21.06
C LEU A 74 11.56 13.57 22.57
N GLY A 75 12.16 14.39 23.42
CA GLY A 75 11.90 14.48 24.85
C GLY A 75 10.50 15.02 25.16
N VAL A 76 10.12 15.01 26.44
CA VAL A 76 8.86 15.64 26.90
C VAL A 76 8.95 17.16 26.80
N ASP A 77 10.14 17.72 26.99
CA ASP A 77 10.42 19.16 26.99
C ASP A 77 10.93 19.68 25.62
N ASP A 78 11.06 18.80 24.63
CA ASP A 78 11.55 19.19 23.31
C ASP A 78 10.54 20.07 22.59
N HIS A 79 11.04 21.18 22.03
CA HIS A 79 10.24 22.02 21.16
C HIS A 79 9.93 21.30 19.85
N ILE A 80 8.65 21.25 19.48
CA ILE A 80 8.25 20.77 18.15
C ILE A 80 8.35 21.93 17.18
N ASP A 81 9.31 21.83 16.28
CA ASP A 81 9.47 22.74 15.16
C ASP A 81 8.34 22.54 14.13
N GLY A 82 7.87 23.65 13.55
CA GLY A 82 6.95 23.66 12.43
C GLY A 82 7.49 22.91 11.21
N GLU A 83 8.81 22.87 11.00
CA GLU A 83 9.42 22.08 9.91
C GLU A 83 9.16 20.57 10.05
N LEU A 84 9.24 20.04 11.28
CA LEU A 84 8.93 18.63 11.54
C LEU A 84 7.46 18.32 11.26
N VAL A 85 6.56 19.24 11.67
CA VAL A 85 5.13 19.12 11.41
C VAL A 85 4.84 19.17 9.91
N ALA A 86 5.45 20.11 9.19
CA ALA A 86 5.31 20.23 7.74
C ALA A 86 5.82 18.98 7.00
N ALA A 87 7.03 18.51 7.32
CA ALA A 87 7.58 17.30 6.72
C ALA A 87 6.73 16.05 7.04
N THR A 88 6.10 16.02 8.21
CA THR A 88 5.15 14.95 8.56
C THR A 88 3.89 15.05 7.70
N ALA A 89 3.33 16.26 7.54
CA ALA A 89 2.16 16.50 6.68
C ALA A 89 2.42 16.10 5.23
N ASP A 90 3.59 16.45 4.68
CA ASP A 90 3.99 16.07 3.32
C ASP A 90 3.99 14.56 3.11
N LEU A 91 4.47 13.79 4.09
CA LEU A 91 4.40 12.32 4.04
C LEU A 91 2.94 11.81 4.09
N LEU A 92 2.07 12.46 4.85
CA LEU A 92 0.65 12.08 4.88
C LEU A 92 -0.03 12.36 3.54
N ASP A 93 0.32 13.46 2.88
CA ASP A 93 -0.21 13.83 1.57
C ASP A 93 0.35 12.96 0.45
N GLU A 94 1.63 12.63 0.48
CA GLU A 94 2.25 11.63 -0.40
C GLU A 94 1.54 10.27 -0.26
N HIS A 95 1.20 9.85 0.97
CA HIS A 95 0.43 8.63 1.15
C HIS A 95 -0.92 8.67 0.42
N ARG A 96 -1.62 9.81 0.47
CA ARG A 96 -2.91 9.99 -0.20
C ARG A 96 -2.77 9.90 -1.72
N SER A 97 -1.68 10.38 -2.30
CA SER A 97 -1.47 10.31 -3.76
C SER A 97 -1.30 8.89 -4.30
N PHE A 98 -0.86 7.92 -3.49
CA PHE A 98 -0.79 6.52 -3.92
C PHE A 98 -2.17 5.87 -4.11
N ARG A 99 -3.20 6.33 -3.39
CA ARG A 99 -4.51 5.68 -3.31
C ARG A 99 -5.14 5.32 -4.67
N PRO A 100 -5.30 6.23 -5.63
CA PRO A 100 -5.91 5.90 -6.92
C PRO A 100 -5.13 4.81 -7.68
N HIS A 101 -3.80 4.81 -7.59
CA HIS A 101 -2.96 3.81 -8.24
C HIS A 101 -3.11 2.42 -7.60
N ILE A 102 -3.23 2.37 -6.27
CA ILE A 102 -3.50 1.12 -5.56
C ILE A 102 -4.90 0.59 -5.87
N GLU A 103 -5.90 1.46 -5.93
CA GLU A 103 -7.28 1.08 -6.27
C GLU A 103 -7.38 0.52 -7.69
N HIS A 104 -6.67 1.13 -8.64
CA HIS A 104 -6.55 0.62 -10.01
C HIS A 104 -6.01 -0.82 -10.03
N TRP A 105 -4.85 -1.07 -9.40
CA TRP A 105 -4.25 -2.42 -9.41
C TRP A 105 -5.05 -3.44 -8.60
N ARG A 106 -5.73 -3.01 -7.52
CA ARG A 106 -6.66 -3.87 -6.80
C ARG A 106 -7.81 -4.33 -7.70
N ALA A 107 -8.42 -3.41 -8.45
CA ALA A 107 -9.49 -3.75 -9.38
C ALA A 107 -9.02 -4.68 -10.49
N ALA A 108 -7.85 -4.40 -11.06
CA ALA A 108 -7.24 -5.24 -12.09
C ALA A 108 -6.96 -6.67 -11.58
N ALA A 109 -6.38 -6.81 -10.38
CA ALA A 109 -6.12 -8.12 -9.77
C ALA A 109 -7.40 -8.93 -9.53
N VAL A 110 -8.47 -8.28 -9.03
CA VAL A 110 -9.77 -8.94 -8.83
C VAL A 110 -10.38 -9.38 -10.16
N ALA A 111 -10.27 -8.56 -11.21
CA ALA A 111 -10.75 -8.89 -12.54
C ALA A 111 -9.97 -10.07 -13.17
N GLY A 112 -8.64 -10.10 -12.98
CA GLY A 112 -7.77 -11.19 -13.39
C GLY A 112 -8.18 -12.51 -12.75
N ILE A 113 -8.25 -12.55 -11.40
CA ILE A 113 -8.68 -13.75 -10.64
C ILE A 113 -10.05 -14.27 -11.10
N ARG A 114 -10.99 -13.36 -11.35
CA ARG A 114 -12.33 -13.74 -11.82
C ARG A 114 -12.25 -14.39 -13.20
N SER A 115 -11.46 -13.83 -14.11
CA SER A 115 -11.29 -14.32 -15.47
C SER A 115 -10.62 -15.70 -15.49
N ASP A 116 -9.58 -15.89 -14.68
CA ASP A 116 -8.86 -17.16 -14.54
C ASP A 116 -9.78 -18.27 -14.02
N ARG A 117 -10.57 -17.97 -12.98
CA ARG A 117 -11.56 -18.91 -12.45
C ARG A 117 -12.60 -19.29 -13.50
N SER A 118 -13.10 -18.32 -14.26
CA SER A 118 -14.07 -18.58 -15.34
C SER A 118 -13.47 -19.37 -16.52
N ARG A 119 -12.18 -19.23 -16.78
CA ARG A 119 -11.46 -20.04 -17.78
C ARG A 119 -11.32 -21.48 -17.30
N PHE A 120 -10.81 -21.68 -16.08
CA PHE A 120 -10.65 -22.99 -15.47
C PHE A 120 -11.92 -23.85 -15.54
N TRP A 121 -13.07 -23.29 -15.17
CA TRP A 121 -14.33 -24.05 -15.20
C TRP A 121 -14.81 -24.39 -16.62
N ARG A 122 -14.52 -23.54 -17.62
CA ARG A 122 -14.81 -23.86 -19.02
C ARG A 122 -13.94 -25.01 -19.50
N ASP A 123 -12.64 -24.93 -19.25
CA ASP A 123 -11.68 -25.97 -19.65
C ASP A 123 -12.05 -27.34 -19.00
N MET A 124 -12.53 -27.34 -17.76
CA MET A 124 -13.01 -28.55 -17.08
C MET A 124 -14.28 -29.12 -17.70
N LEU A 125 -15.22 -28.28 -18.15
CA LEU A 125 -16.43 -28.74 -18.84
C LEU A 125 -16.08 -29.32 -20.20
N ASP A 126 -15.21 -28.66 -20.97
CA ASP A 126 -14.75 -29.14 -22.27
C ASP A 126 -14.04 -30.50 -22.14
N LEU A 127 -13.20 -30.66 -21.11
CA LEU A 127 -12.55 -31.93 -20.81
C LEU A 127 -13.56 -33.04 -20.45
N ALA A 128 -14.57 -32.72 -19.63
CA ALA A 128 -15.61 -33.68 -19.26
C ALA A 128 -16.41 -34.13 -20.50
N GLU A 129 -16.79 -33.19 -21.38
CA GLU A 129 -17.48 -33.52 -22.63
C GLU A 129 -16.62 -34.38 -23.56
N SER A 130 -15.34 -34.05 -23.71
CA SER A 130 -14.40 -34.85 -24.52
C SER A 130 -14.30 -36.28 -24.02
N ASN A 131 -14.23 -36.48 -22.71
CA ASN A 131 -14.17 -37.80 -22.09
C ASN A 131 -15.46 -38.60 -22.32
N LEU A 132 -16.62 -37.95 -22.20
CA LEU A 132 -17.91 -38.59 -22.48
C LEU A 132 -18.01 -39.03 -23.95
N ARG A 133 -17.59 -38.19 -24.89
CA ARG A 133 -17.58 -38.52 -26.33
C ARG A 133 -16.61 -39.64 -26.68
N SER A 134 -15.49 -39.74 -25.97
CA SER A 134 -14.47 -40.77 -26.20
C SER A 134 -14.81 -42.13 -25.56
N ALA A 135 -15.74 -42.14 -24.61
CA ALA A 135 -16.25 -43.34 -23.94
C ALA A 135 -17.53 -43.91 -24.56
N SER A 136 -18.09 -43.21 -25.56
CA SER A 136 -19.27 -43.59 -26.35
C SER A 136 -18.87 -44.32 -27.62
#